data_AF-A0A9D0G8P0-F1
#
_entry.id   AF-A0A9D0G8P0-F1
#
_cell.length_a   1.000
_cell.length_b   1.000
_cell.length_c   1.000
_cell.angle_alpha   90.00
_cell.angle_beta   90.00
_cell.angle_gamma   90.00
#
_symmetry.space_group_name_H-M   'P 1'
#
loop_
_entity.id
_entity.type
_entity.pdbx_description
1 polymer ?
#
loop_
_entity_poly.entity_id
_entity_poly.type
_entity_poly.pdbx_seq_one_letter_code
_entity_poly.pdbx_strand_id
1 'polypeptide(L)'
;MAEGHPIVSNLPAVTLNWVSPITVEPEKNADREVTVLLRSSPHAWTREGFDIQPDFQLYPDTGFPQVGETRPYTLAVAARGIFESYFRDKPSPLAASETATETESLETSESAVDVGTVERSPETARLVVIGSFEFVDDTVLQLSATLGGDRYLNNLKLLQNAVAWAVEDLDLLEIRARGTSARVLAPLSEQQQSFWEWLNYGLALLSLVAIGVVASVRRRHEEPMPLLPPTEVDYVLGRAHGSQDAARDSEEVQS
;
A
#
# COMPACT_ATOMS: atom_id res chain seq x y z
N MET A 1 -13.08 -0.98 3.58
CA MET A 1 -13.28 -1.19 2.12
C MET A 1 -14.33 -2.29 1.95
N ALA A 2 -15.02 -2.37 0.82
CA ALA A 2 -15.98 -3.44 0.55
C ALA A 2 -15.30 -4.81 0.58
N GLU A 3 -15.81 -5.73 1.39
CA GLU A 3 -15.32 -7.11 1.39
C GLU A 3 -15.76 -7.84 0.11
N GLY A 4 -14.84 -8.59 -0.50
CA GLY A 4 -15.14 -9.42 -1.68
C GLY A 4 -15.36 -8.67 -3.00
N HIS A 5 -15.38 -7.34 -3.02
CA HIS A 5 -15.56 -6.60 -4.27
C HIS A 5 -14.26 -6.55 -5.10
N PRO A 6 -14.28 -6.92 -6.40
CA PRO A 6 -13.07 -7.06 -7.21
C PRO A 6 -12.26 -5.76 -7.33
N ILE A 7 -12.92 -4.60 -7.38
CA ILE A 7 -12.27 -3.28 -7.44
C ILE A 7 -11.27 -3.08 -6.29
N VAL A 8 -11.61 -3.50 -5.07
CA VAL A 8 -10.77 -3.30 -3.88
C VAL A 8 -10.00 -4.56 -3.48
N SER A 9 -9.96 -5.57 -4.35
CA SER A 9 -9.23 -6.81 -4.11
C SER A 9 -7.72 -6.58 -4.03
N ASN A 10 -7.07 -7.24 -3.07
CA ASN A 10 -5.63 -7.12 -2.80
C ASN A 10 -5.12 -5.68 -2.67
N LEU A 11 -5.91 -4.81 -2.05
CA LEU A 11 -5.48 -3.48 -1.63
C LEU A 11 -5.35 -3.45 -0.11
N PRO A 12 -4.13 -3.38 0.45
CA PRO A 12 -3.95 -3.29 1.90
C PRO A 12 -4.39 -1.91 2.45
N ALA A 13 -4.21 -0.85 1.67
CA ALA A 13 -4.62 0.51 1.97
C ALA A 13 -4.77 1.33 0.68
N VAL A 14 -5.57 2.40 0.71
CA VAL A 14 -5.72 3.38 -0.38
C VAL A 14 -5.61 4.77 0.24
N THR A 15 -4.91 5.69 -0.42
CA THR A 15 -4.81 7.08 0.00
C THR A 15 -5.56 7.95 -0.99
N LEU A 16 -6.60 8.65 -0.52
CA LEU A 16 -7.36 9.60 -1.34
C LEU A 16 -7.04 11.02 -0.86
N ASN A 17 -6.34 11.77 -1.68
CA ASN A 17 -5.96 13.15 -1.39
C ASN A 17 -7.15 14.08 -1.69
N TRP A 18 -7.43 15.02 -0.77
CA TRP A 18 -8.51 16.03 -0.92
C TRP A 18 -9.85 15.41 -1.36
N VAL A 19 -10.26 14.34 -0.68
CA VAL A 19 -11.45 13.57 -1.05
C VAL A 19 -12.74 14.25 -0.58
N SER A 20 -13.70 14.35 -1.50
CA SER A 20 -15.07 14.76 -1.21
C SER A 20 -15.94 13.54 -0.86
N PRO A 21 -16.73 13.59 0.23
CA PRO A 21 -17.71 12.55 0.53
C PRO A 21 -18.79 12.41 -0.53
N ILE A 22 -19.25 11.19 -0.75
CA ILE A 22 -20.33 10.84 -1.68
C ILE A 22 -21.58 10.49 -0.87
N THR A 23 -22.71 11.12 -1.21
CA THR A 23 -24.02 10.75 -0.71
C THR A 23 -24.77 9.96 -1.78
N VAL A 24 -25.20 8.74 -1.44
CA VAL A 24 -26.03 7.91 -2.32
C VAL A 24 -27.49 8.08 -1.91
N GLU A 25 -28.33 8.51 -2.83
CA GLU A 25 -29.78 8.60 -2.63
C GLU A 25 -30.42 7.21 -2.85
N PRO A 26 -30.96 6.53 -1.83
CA PRO A 26 -31.44 5.16 -1.97
C PRO A 26 -32.64 5.04 -2.92
N GLU A 27 -33.58 5.98 -2.85
CA GLU A 27 -34.80 5.96 -3.67
C GLU A 27 -34.50 6.06 -5.17
N LYS A 28 -33.54 6.92 -5.54
CA LYS A 28 -33.11 7.08 -6.95
C LYS A 28 -32.30 5.89 -7.48
N ASN A 29 -31.88 4.99 -6.60
CA ASN A 29 -31.04 3.84 -6.93
C ASN A 29 -31.69 2.50 -6.53
N ALA A 30 -33.01 2.48 -6.32
CA ALA A 30 -33.73 1.27 -5.91
C ALA A 30 -33.57 0.11 -6.92
N ASP A 31 -33.52 0.43 -8.22
CA ASP A 31 -33.35 -0.54 -9.30
C ASP A 31 -31.88 -0.77 -9.70
N ARG A 32 -30.92 -0.26 -8.92
CA ARG A 32 -29.48 -0.40 -9.18
C ARG A 32 -28.81 -1.17 -8.06
N GLU A 33 -27.84 -2.00 -8.42
CA GLU A 33 -26.94 -2.59 -7.47
C GLU A 33 -25.87 -1.56 -7.11
N VAL A 34 -25.94 -0.98 -5.91
CA VAL A 34 -24.96 0.01 -5.43
C VAL A 34 -24.13 -0.58 -4.29
N THR A 35 -22.82 -0.61 -4.48
CA THR A 35 -21.84 -1.05 -3.48
C THR A 35 -20.97 0.11 -3.04
N VAL A 36 -20.89 0.34 -1.72
CA VAL A 36 -19.94 1.29 -1.13
C VAL A 36 -18.55 0.65 -1.08
N LEU A 37 -17.63 1.13 -1.92
CA LEU A 37 -16.27 0.58 -2.05
C LEU A 37 -15.36 1.02 -0.91
N LEU A 38 -15.35 2.34 -0.62
CA LEU A 38 -14.45 2.95 0.35
C LEU A 38 -15.25 3.79 1.36
N ARG A 39 -14.89 3.65 2.64
CA ARG A 39 -15.37 4.49 3.73
C ARG A 39 -14.19 5.01 4.53
N SER A 40 -14.30 6.24 5.02
CA SER A 40 -13.35 6.81 5.98
C SER A 40 -13.48 6.16 7.36
N SER A 41 -12.54 6.47 8.25
CA SER A 41 -12.62 6.06 9.66
C SER A 41 -13.73 6.82 10.42
N PRO A 42 -14.13 6.35 11.61
CA PRO A 42 -15.09 7.05 12.47
C PRO A 42 -14.67 8.45 12.90
N HIS A 43 -13.36 8.73 12.93
CA HIS A 43 -12.79 10.01 13.36
C HIS A 43 -12.66 11.03 12.21
N ALA A 44 -13.19 10.71 11.03
CA ALA A 44 -13.13 11.60 9.89
C ALA A 44 -14.11 12.77 10.02
N TRP A 45 -13.78 13.86 9.36
CA TRP A 45 -14.56 15.09 9.34
C TRP A 45 -14.44 15.79 7.99
N THR A 46 -15.30 16.78 7.77
CA THR A 46 -15.35 17.57 6.54
C THR A 46 -15.11 19.04 6.83
N ARG A 47 -14.44 19.72 5.90
CA ARG A 47 -14.28 21.18 5.91
C ARG A 47 -14.89 21.74 4.63
N GLU A 48 -15.45 22.94 4.75
CA GLU A 48 -15.77 23.77 3.59
C GLU A 48 -14.57 24.67 3.25
N GLY A 49 -14.28 24.82 1.95
CA GLY A 49 -13.19 25.65 1.45
C GLY A 49 -11.94 24.86 1.05
N PHE A 50 -11.08 25.54 0.29
CA PHE A 50 -9.87 24.96 -0.32
C PHE A 50 -8.58 25.30 0.43
N ASP A 51 -8.70 25.97 1.58
CA ASP A 51 -7.54 26.34 2.38
C ASP A 51 -7.04 25.13 3.19
N ILE A 52 -5.89 24.63 2.76
CA ILE A 52 -5.22 23.47 3.33
C ILE A 52 -4.04 23.88 4.21
N GLN A 53 -3.74 25.18 4.31
CA GLN A 53 -2.64 25.67 5.12
C GLN A 53 -3.05 25.67 6.60
N PRO A 54 -2.28 25.01 7.48
CA PRO A 54 -2.54 25.11 8.90
C PRO A 54 -2.25 26.51 9.42
N ASP A 55 -3.19 27.08 10.19
CA ASP A 55 -3.04 28.34 10.92
C ASP A 55 -2.75 28.04 12.40
N PHE A 56 -1.46 27.98 12.75
CA PHE A 56 -1.01 27.78 14.12
C PHE A 56 -1.10 29.05 14.98
N GLN A 57 -1.38 30.22 14.42
CA GLN A 57 -1.65 31.42 15.22
C GLN A 57 -3.06 31.38 15.78
N LEU A 58 -4.03 30.99 14.94
CA LEU A 58 -5.43 30.87 15.32
C LEU A 58 -5.74 29.54 16.03
N TYR A 59 -5.05 28.46 15.64
CA TYR A 59 -5.23 27.10 16.18
C TYR A 59 -3.89 26.47 16.60
N PRO A 60 -3.33 26.84 17.77
CA PRO A 60 -1.96 26.46 18.16
C PRO A 60 -1.66 24.96 18.19
N ASP A 61 -2.63 24.13 18.58
CA ASP A 61 -2.39 22.70 18.78
C ASP A 61 -2.50 21.89 17.48
N THR A 62 -3.40 22.27 16.57
CA THR A 62 -3.77 21.43 15.41
C THR A 62 -3.59 22.13 14.07
N GLY A 63 -3.43 23.46 14.06
CA GLY A 63 -3.40 24.26 12.84
C GLY A 63 -4.75 24.38 12.14
N PHE A 64 -5.82 23.76 12.66
CA PHE A 64 -7.15 23.74 12.04
C PHE A 64 -8.24 23.99 13.10
N PRO A 65 -9.41 24.52 12.70
CA PRO A 65 -10.52 24.68 13.64
C PRO A 65 -10.94 23.35 14.26
N GLN A 66 -11.35 23.37 15.53
CA GLN A 66 -11.99 22.22 16.16
C GLN A 66 -13.25 21.84 15.41
N VAL A 67 -13.34 20.55 15.08
CA VAL A 67 -14.41 20.03 14.24
C VAL A 67 -15.53 19.51 15.12
N GLY A 68 -16.77 19.96 14.86
CA GLY A 68 -17.92 19.65 15.70
C GLY A 68 -18.33 18.17 15.69
N GLU A 69 -18.40 17.55 14.51
CA GLU A 69 -18.89 16.17 14.38
C GLU A 69 -17.92 15.32 13.54
N THR A 70 -17.55 14.16 14.08
CA THR A 70 -16.78 13.15 13.36
C THR A 70 -17.65 11.94 13.06
N ARG A 71 -17.55 11.41 11.85
CA ARG A 71 -18.29 10.22 11.42
C ARG A 71 -17.61 9.56 10.22
N PRO A 72 -17.92 8.29 9.92
CA PRO A 72 -17.53 7.67 8.66
C PRO A 72 -18.26 8.33 7.47
N TYR A 73 -17.52 8.57 6.39
CA TYR A 73 -18.01 9.10 5.12
C TYR A 73 -17.77 8.08 4.01
N THR A 74 -18.71 7.97 3.07
CA THR A 74 -18.52 7.20 1.85
C THR A 74 -17.60 7.99 0.91
N LEU A 75 -16.55 7.34 0.43
CA LEU A 75 -15.50 7.99 -0.39
C LEU A 75 -15.46 7.45 -1.83
N ALA A 76 -15.95 6.23 -2.05
CA ALA A 76 -16.07 5.65 -3.37
C ALA A 76 -17.25 4.67 -3.42
N VAL A 77 -17.92 4.61 -4.57
CA VAL A 77 -19.06 3.72 -4.83
C VAL A 77 -18.95 3.09 -6.21
N ALA A 78 -19.44 1.86 -6.34
CA ALA A 78 -19.70 1.22 -7.61
C ALA A 78 -21.21 1.03 -7.75
N ALA A 79 -21.76 1.30 -8.93
CA ALA A 79 -23.16 1.10 -9.25
C ALA A 79 -23.28 0.30 -10.55
N ARG A 80 -24.21 -0.64 -10.59
CA ARG A 80 -24.56 -1.41 -11.79
C ARG A 80 -26.07 -1.33 -12.03
N GLY A 81 -26.47 -1.16 -13.28
CA GLY A 81 -27.87 -1.11 -13.69
C GLY A 81 -28.11 -0.05 -14.76
N ILE A 82 -29.37 0.34 -14.92
CA ILE A 82 -29.79 1.31 -15.94
C ILE A 82 -29.62 2.75 -15.41
N PHE A 83 -28.88 3.57 -16.15
CA PHE A 83 -28.72 5.00 -15.91
C PHE A 83 -29.51 5.77 -16.95
N GLU A 84 -30.33 6.71 -16.50
CA GLU A 84 -31.00 7.65 -17.39
C GLU A 84 -30.03 8.76 -17.79
N SER A 85 -30.05 9.13 -19.07
CA SER A 85 -29.20 10.19 -19.57
C SER A 85 -29.66 11.54 -19.06
N TYR A 86 -28.72 12.39 -18.65
CA TYR A 86 -29.02 13.78 -18.35
C TYR A 86 -29.59 14.53 -19.57
N PHE A 87 -29.22 14.08 -20.78
CA PHE A 87 -29.65 14.67 -22.05
C PHE A 87 -30.95 14.07 -22.59
N ARG A 88 -31.62 13.23 -21.81
CA ARG A 88 -32.94 12.74 -22.16
C ARG A 88 -33.91 13.89 -22.40
N ASP A 89 -34.58 13.86 -23.56
CA ASP A 89 -35.50 14.90 -24.02
C ASP A 89 -34.85 16.31 -24.14
N LYS A 90 -33.51 16.40 -24.14
CA LYS A 90 -32.75 17.65 -24.33
C LYS A 90 -32.05 17.64 -25.68
N PRO A 91 -31.85 18.81 -26.32
CA PRO A 91 -31.08 18.88 -27.55
C PRO A 91 -29.67 18.32 -27.33
N SER A 92 -29.20 17.51 -28.29
CA SER A 92 -27.87 16.91 -28.24
C SER A 92 -26.79 18.00 -28.16
N PRO A 93 -25.81 17.90 -27.24
CA PRO A 93 -24.71 18.85 -27.17
C PRO A 93 -23.84 18.84 -28.44
N LEU A 94 -23.87 17.75 -29.21
CA LEU A 94 -23.15 17.63 -30.49
C LEU A 94 -23.82 18.47 -31.59
N ALA A 95 -25.15 18.59 -31.59
CA ALA A 95 -25.88 19.45 -32.52
C ALA A 95 -25.66 20.94 -32.22
N ALA A 96 -25.43 21.31 -30.96
CA ALA A 96 -25.10 22.69 -30.58
C ALA A 96 -23.68 23.12 -31.00
N SER A 97 -22.77 22.18 -31.25
CA SER A 97 -21.40 22.48 -31.68
C SER A 97 -21.32 22.88 -33.17
N GLU A 98 -22.31 22.49 -33.99
CA GLU A 98 -22.34 22.86 -35.41
C GLU A 98 -22.68 24.34 -35.62
N THR A 99 -23.36 24.99 -34.68
CA THR A 99 -23.74 26.41 -34.80
C THR A 99 -22.65 27.38 -34.36
N ALA A 100 -21.57 26.90 -33.73
CA ALA A 100 -20.52 27.76 -33.15
C ALA A 100 -19.26 27.92 -34.03
N THR A 101 -19.21 27.32 -35.22
CA THR A 101 -18.05 27.43 -36.13
C THR A 101 -18.50 27.64 -37.57
N GLU A 102 -19.25 28.72 -37.79
CA GLU A 102 -19.51 29.27 -39.14
C GLU A 102 -18.54 30.44 -39.40
N THR A 103 -17.23 30.18 -39.36
CA THR A 103 -16.25 30.99 -40.10
C THR A 103 -15.06 30.11 -40.45
N GLU A 104 -14.76 30.06 -41.74
CA GLU A 104 -13.72 29.28 -42.44
C GLU A 104 -14.07 27.84 -42.84
N SER A 105 -14.68 27.78 -44.03
CA SER A 105 -14.75 26.67 -44.96
C SER A 105 -13.41 25.98 -45.22
N LEU A 106 -13.37 24.65 -45.07
CA LEU A 106 -12.68 23.75 -46.00
C LEU A 106 -13.53 22.50 -46.22
N GLU A 107 -13.77 22.20 -47.49
CA GLU A 107 -14.55 21.08 -47.97
C GLU A 107 -13.94 19.73 -47.56
N THR A 108 -14.63 19.01 -46.68
CA THR A 108 -14.77 17.55 -46.69
C THR A 108 -16.01 17.23 -45.86
N SER A 109 -17.17 17.20 -46.52
CA SER A 109 -18.39 16.66 -45.93
C SER A 109 -18.27 15.14 -45.85
N GLU A 110 -17.47 14.65 -44.90
CA GLU A 110 -17.70 13.34 -44.33
C GLU A 110 -18.94 13.50 -43.46
N SER A 111 -20.01 12.78 -43.81
CA SER A 111 -21.32 12.88 -43.16
C SER A 111 -21.12 12.85 -41.64
N ALA A 112 -21.40 13.97 -40.96
CA ALA A 112 -21.46 13.99 -39.52
C ALA A 112 -22.45 12.89 -39.12
N VAL A 113 -21.92 11.82 -38.53
CA VAL A 113 -22.74 10.72 -38.06
C VAL A 113 -23.64 11.32 -37.00
N ASP A 114 -24.94 11.41 -37.28
CA ASP A 114 -25.96 11.74 -36.29
C ASP A 114 -25.96 10.60 -35.26
N VAL A 115 -25.03 10.67 -34.32
CA VAL A 115 -25.01 9.83 -33.13
C VAL A 115 -26.18 10.32 -32.28
N GLY A 116 -27.35 9.73 -32.56
CA GLY A 116 -28.58 10.01 -31.83
C GLY A 116 -28.36 9.97 -30.32
N THR A 117 -29.06 10.84 -29.59
CA THR A 117 -28.90 10.96 -28.14
C THR A 117 -29.19 9.64 -27.45
N VAL A 118 -28.24 9.15 -26.66
CA VAL A 118 -28.44 7.98 -25.81
C VAL A 118 -29.34 8.39 -24.65
N GLU A 119 -30.58 7.89 -24.65
CA GLU A 119 -31.60 8.21 -23.63
C GLU A 119 -31.38 7.45 -22.31
N ARG A 120 -30.88 6.21 -22.40
CA ARG A 120 -30.60 5.35 -21.25
C ARG A 120 -29.46 4.38 -21.55
N SER A 121 -28.76 3.95 -20.50
CA SER A 121 -27.76 2.88 -20.61
C SER A 121 -28.40 1.50 -20.70
N PRO A 122 -27.64 0.47 -21.13
CA PRO A 122 -28.00 -0.93 -20.92
C PRO A 122 -28.10 -1.29 -19.44
N GLU A 123 -28.74 -2.42 -19.13
CA GLU A 123 -28.82 -2.98 -17.77
C GLU A 123 -27.47 -3.45 -17.22
N THR A 124 -26.53 -3.77 -18.10
CA THR A 124 -25.17 -4.18 -17.75
C THR A 124 -24.24 -3.00 -17.47
N ALA A 125 -24.72 -1.75 -17.62
CA ALA A 125 -23.88 -0.58 -17.43
C ALA A 125 -23.34 -0.50 -16.00
N ARG A 126 -22.08 -0.07 -15.90
CA ARG A 126 -21.28 -0.02 -14.68
C ARG A 126 -20.74 1.39 -14.50
N LEU A 127 -20.86 1.91 -13.30
CA LEU A 127 -20.37 3.24 -12.91
C LEU A 127 -19.51 3.11 -11.66
N VAL A 128 -18.34 3.72 -11.66
CA VAL A 128 -17.49 3.86 -10.48
C VAL A 128 -17.31 5.34 -10.21
N VAL A 129 -17.56 5.77 -8.97
CA VAL A 129 -17.35 7.15 -8.53
C VAL A 129 -16.35 7.12 -7.38
N ILE A 130 -15.27 7.89 -7.51
CA ILE A 130 -14.26 8.09 -6.47
C ILE A 130 -14.24 9.58 -6.17
N GLY A 131 -14.35 9.96 -4.89
CA GLY A 131 -14.49 11.35 -4.46
C GLY A 131 -13.22 12.20 -4.57
N SER A 132 -12.16 11.70 -5.20
CA SER A 132 -10.87 12.39 -5.33
C SER A 132 -10.43 12.30 -6.78
N PHE A 133 -10.00 13.43 -7.35
CA PHE A 133 -9.36 13.48 -8.66
C PHE A 133 -7.83 13.40 -8.55
N GLU A 134 -7.26 13.87 -7.44
CA GLU A 134 -5.83 13.95 -7.15
C GLU A 134 -5.19 12.60 -6.80
N PHE A 135 -5.98 11.56 -6.48
CA PHE A 135 -5.43 10.27 -6.01
C PHE A 135 -4.57 9.54 -7.06
N VAL A 136 -4.68 9.93 -8.33
CA VAL A 136 -3.89 9.43 -9.48
C VAL A 136 -3.17 10.56 -10.22
N ASP A 137 -3.07 11.74 -9.61
CA ASP A 137 -2.28 12.85 -10.16
C ASP A 137 -0.79 12.53 -10.14
N ASP A 138 -0.08 12.81 -11.23
CA ASP A 138 1.34 12.49 -11.38
C ASP A 138 2.21 13.17 -10.32
N THR A 139 1.89 14.41 -9.96
CA THR A 139 2.62 15.17 -8.92
C THR A 139 2.41 14.53 -7.55
N VAL A 140 1.17 14.15 -7.24
CA VAL A 140 0.83 13.46 -5.98
C VAL A 140 1.48 12.08 -5.91
N LEU A 141 1.48 11.33 -7.02
CA LEU A 141 2.12 10.01 -7.10
C LEU A 141 3.64 10.12 -6.95
N GLN A 142 4.28 11.10 -7.61
CA GLN A 142 5.71 11.36 -7.50
C GLN A 142 6.10 11.76 -6.08
N LEU A 143 5.31 12.64 -5.44
CA LEU A 143 5.52 13.02 -4.05
C LEU A 143 5.36 11.82 -3.12
N SER A 144 4.34 10.98 -3.34
CA SER A 144 4.13 9.77 -2.54
C SER A 144 5.28 8.76 -2.68
N ALA A 145 5.83 8.62 -3.89
CA ALA A 145 6.98 7.76 -4.14
C ALA A 145 8.26 8.23 -3.42
N THR A 146 8.43 9.55 -3.23
CA THR A 146 9.58 10.11 -2.50
C THR A 146 9.42 10.04 -0.97
N LEU A 147 8.19 10.18 -0.45
CA LEU A 147 7.92 10.26 0.99
C LEU A 147 7.77 8.91 1.71
N GLY A 148 7.52 7.81 0.99
CA GLY A 148 7.62 6.48 1.61
C GLY A 148 6.79 5.37 0.99
N GLY A 149 7.48 4.56 0.19
CA GLY A 149 7.12 3.18 -0.16
C GLY A 149 6.11 3.02 -1.29
N ASP A 150 5.61 1.79 -1.43
CA ASP A 150 4.75 1.34 -2.52
C ASP A 150 3.28 1.76 -2.38
N ARG A 151 2.95 2.72 -1.51
CA ARG A 151 1.56 3.11 -1.24
C ARG A 151 0.88 3.70 -2.48
N TYR A 152 1.61 4.43 -3.31
CA TYR A 152 1.11 4.98 -4.57
C TYR A 152 0.69 3.87 -5.55
N LEU A 153 1.35 2.70 -5.50
CA LEU A 153 0.97 1.54 -6.32
C LEU A 153 -0.42 1.02 -5.98
N ASN A 154 -0.89 1.20 -4.74
CA ASN A 154 -2.25 0.80 -4.37
C ASN A 154 -3.32 1.68 -5.05
N ASN A 155 -3.06 2.98 -5.23
CA ASN A 155 -3.96 3.88 -5.95
C ASN A 155 -4.03 3.51 -7.43
N LEU A 156 -2.88 3.23 -8.05
CA LEU A 156 -2.82 2.76 -9.44
C LEU A 156 -3.52 1.41 -9.60
N LYS A 157 -3.34 0.48 -8.66
CA LYS A 157 -4.01 -0.82 -8.67
C LYS A 157 -5.52 -0.69 -8.48
N LEU A 158 -5.99 0.24 -7.63
CA LEU A 158 -7.42 0.55 -7.50
C LEU A 158 -8.00 1.00 -8.85
N LEU A 159 -7.33 1.92 -9.55
CA LEU A 159 -7.76 2.39 -10.86
C LEU A 159 -7.77 1.25 -11.90
N GLN A 160 -6.70 0.44 -11.95
CA GLN A 160 -6.64 -0.73 -12.84
C GLN A 160 -7.78 -1.71 -12.57
N ASN A 161 -8.08 -1.98 -11.29
CA ASN A 161 -9.18 -2.87 -10.92
C ASN A 161 -10.54 -2.27 -11.28
N ALA A 162 -10.72 -0.95 -11.13
CA ALA A 162 -11.93 -0.24 -11.54
C ALA A 162 -12.15 -0.28 -13.06
N VAL A 163 -11.09 -0.07 -13.85
CA VAL A 163 -11.15 -0.14 -15.31
C VAL A 163 -11.48 -1.56 -15.77
N ALA A 164 -10.78 -2.57 -15.25
CA ALA A 164 -11.06 -3.97 -15.59
C ALA A 164 -12.49 -4.37 -15.20
N TRP A 165 -12.98 -3.92 -14.04
CA TRP A 165 -14.38 -4.14 -13.65
C TRP A 165 -15.35 -3.40 -14.59
N ALA A 166 -15.05 -2.17 -15.01
CA ALA A 166 -15.92 -1.39 -15.90
C ALA A 166 -16.01 -1.98 -17.31
N VAL A 167 -14.94 -2.62 -17.80
CA VAL A 167 -14.87 -3.26 -19.13
C VAL A 167 -15.27 -4.76 -19.10
N GLU A 168 -15.79 -5.22 -17.96
CA GLU A 168 -16.19 -6.63 -17.73
C GLU A 168 -15.07 -7.68 -17.81
N ASP A 169 -13.80 -7.28 -17.70
CA ASP A 169 -12.65 -8.17 -17.66
C ASP A 169 -12.39 -8.67 -16.23
N LEU A 170 -13.32 -9.48 -15.72
CA LEU A 170 -13.26 -10.01 -14.35
C LEU A 170 -12.32 -11.23 -14.21
N ASP A 171 -12.10 -11.98 -15.29
CA ASP A 171 -11.27 -13.18 -15.31
C ASP A 171 -9.79 -12.85 -15.05
N LEU A 172 -9.29 -11.72 -15.56
CA LEU A 172 -7.93 -11.25 -15.27
C LEU A 172 -7.78 -10.64 -13.86
N LEU A 173 -8.88 -10.13 -13.28
CA LEU A 173 -8.88 -9.60 -11.91
C LEU A 173 -8.72 -10.70 -10.87
N GLU A 174 -9.40 -11.84 -11.05
CA GLU A 174 -9.31 -12.98 -10.13
C GLU A 174 -7.89 -13.58 -10.10
N ILE A 175 -7.19 -13.61 -11.24
CA ILE A 175 -5.80 -14.09 -11.33
C ILE A 175 -4.85 -13.11 -10.62
N ARG A 176 -5.02 -11.80 -10.80
CA ARG A 176 -4.20 -10.77 -10.12
C ARG A 176 -4.48 -10.71 -8.61
N ALA A 177 -5.70 -11.05 -8.18
CA ALA A 177 -6.08 -11.17 -6.77
C ALA A 177 -5.39 -12.35 -6.04
N ARG A 178 -4.63 -13.21 -6.73
CA ARG A 178 -3.74 -14.19 -6.09
C ARG A 178 -2.30 -13.69 -5.89
N GLY A 179 -1.95 -12.51 -6.43
CA GLY A 179 -0.61 -11.93 -6.38
C GLY A 179 -0.35 -11.06 -5.14
N THR A 180 0.88 -11.19 -4.62
CA THR A 180 1.43 -10.72 -3.34
C THR A 180 1.17 -9.26 -3.00
N SER A 181 0.28 -9.01 -2.02
CA SER A 181 0.32 -7.78 -1.24
C SER A 181 1.03 -8.06 0.08
N ALA A 182 2.06 -7.27 0.39
CA ALA A 182 2.61 -7.22 1.74
C ALA A 182 1.49 -6.73 2.67
N ARG A 183 0.88 -7.64 3.43
CA ARG A 183 -0.06 -7.28 4.49
C ARG A 183 0.73 -6.45 5.50
N VAL A 184 0.45 -5.16 5.55
CA VAL A 184 0.92 -4.30 6.64
C VAL A 184 0.38 -4.92 7.92
N LEU A 185 1.28 -5.27 8.84
CA LEU A 185 0.89 -5.83 10.13
C LEU A 185 -0.10 -4.88 10.80
N ALA A 186 -1.15 -5.45 11.40
CA ALA A 186 -2.09 -4.64 12.18
C ALA A 186 -1.31 -3.90 13.29
N PRO A 187 -1.49 -2.58 13.46
CA PRO A 187 -0.84 -1.86 14.54
C PRO A 187 -1.33 -2.44 15.87
N LEU A 188 -0.39 -2.87 16.72
CA LEU A 188 -0.68 -3.31 18.08
C LEU A 188 -1.03 -2.09 18.93
N SER A 189 -1.96 -2.24 19.88
CA SER A 189 -2.16 -1.19 20.89
C SER A 189 -0.91 -1.05 21.77
N GLU A 190 -0.68 0.11 22.37
CA GLU A 190 0.48 0.35 23.26
C GLU A 190 0.59 -0.73 24.35
N GLN A 191 -0.55 -1.14 24.92
CA GLN A 191 -0.60 -2.19 25.93
C GLN A 191 -0.18 -3.57 25.38
N GLN A 192 -0.61 -3.93 24.17
CA GLN A 192 -0.20 -5.18 23.52
C GLN A 192 1.29 -5.15 23.18
N GLN A 193 1.79 -4.03 22.67
CA GLN A 193 3.21 -3.85 22.37
C GLN A 193 4.06 -4.03 23.64
N SER A 194 3.74 -3.32 24.72
CA SER A 194 4.46 -3.44 26.00
C SER A 194 4.41 -4.86 26.57
N PHE A 195 3.27 -5.55 26.48
CA PHE A 195 3.17 -6.94 26.91
C PHE A 195 4.14 -7.85 26.15
N TRP A 196 4.18 -7.75 24.82
CA TRP A 196 5.08 -8.56 23.99
C TRP A 196 6.55 -8.24 24.21
N GLU A 197 6.89 -6.96 24.41
CA GLU A 197 8.25 -6.54 24.75
C GLU A 197 8.70 -7.14 26.09
N TRP A 198 7.90 -6.99 27.15
CA TRP A 198 8.20 -7.54 28.47
C TRP A 198 8.28 -9.07 28.47
N LEU A 199 7.38 -9.74 27.74
CA LEU A 199 7.41 -11.18 27.60
C LEU A 199 8.71 -11.65 26.94
N ASN A 200 9.12 -10.99 25.86
CA ASN A 200 10.35 -11.32 25.14
C ASN A 200 11.60 -11.08 26.01
N TYR A 201 11.66 -9.94 26.72
CA TYR A 201 12.76 -9.66 27.66
C TYR A 201 12.78 -10.65 28.83
N GLY A 202 11.62 -11.03 29.36
CA GLY A 202 11.50 -12.03 30.40
C GLY A 202 12.03 -13.39 29.95
N LEU A 203 11.67 -13.83 28.74
CA LEU A 203 12.13 -15.07 28.13
C LEU A 203 13.65 -15.05 27.88
N ALA A 204 14.19 -13.94 27.38
CA ALA A 204 15.62 -13.78 27.17
C ALA A 204 16.41 -13.85 28.49
N LEU A 205 15.94 -13.16 29.54
CA LEU A 205 16.56 -13.18 30.86
C LEU A 205 16.51 -14.58 31.48
N LEU A 206 15.35 -15.26 31.42
CA LEU A 206 15.19 -16.63 31.90
C LEU A 206 16.16 -17.59 31.18
N SER A 207 16.30 -17.44 29.87
CA SER A 207 17.22 -18.24 29.06
C SER A 207 18.67 -18.03 29.50
N LEU A 208 19.08 -16.78 29.75
CA LEU A 208 20.43 -16.46 30.23
C LEU A 208 20.69 -17.07 31.62
N VAL A 209 19.73 -16.94 32.55
CA VAL A 209 19.83 -17.53 33.88
C VAL A 209 19.92 -19.05 33.81
N ALA A 210 19.08 -19.69 32.98
CA ALA A 210 19.12 -21.14 32.79
C ALA A 210 20.48 -21.61 32.28
N ILE A 211 21.04 -20.93 31.28
CA ILE A 211 22.39 -21.22 30.77
C ILE A 211 23.45 -21.04 31.87
N GLY A 212 23.37 -19.95 32.64
CA GLY A 212 24.28 -19.67 33.75
C GLY A 212 24.23 -20.74 34.84
N VAL A 213 23.03 -21.17 35.23
CA VAL A 213 22.82 -22.25 36.22
C VAL A 213 23.39 -23.56 35.69
N VAL A 214 23.08 -23.96 34.46
CA VAL A 214 23.58 -25.19 33.84
C VAL A 214 25.12 -25.17 33.77
N ALA A 215 25.71 -24.06 33.32
CA ALA A 215 27.16 -23.91 33.26
C ALA A 215 27.81 -23.98 34.66
N SER A 216 27.18 -23.37 35.67
CA SER A 216 27.69 -23.40 37.05
C SER A 216 27.66 -24.81 37.65
N VAL A 217 26.61 -25.58 37.37
CA VAL A 217 26.49 -26.97 37.84
C VAL A 217 27.52 -27.86 37.13
N ARG A 218 27.69 -27.70 35.81
CA ARG A 218 28.72 -28.43 35.05
C ARG A 218 30.13 -28.16 35.59
N ARG A 219 30.49 -26.89 35.82
CA ARG A 219 31.79 -26.52 36.39
C ARG A 219 32.04 -27.10 37.78
N ARG A 220 30.98 -27.30 38.58
CA ARG A 220 31.11 -27.93 39.91
C ARG A 220 31.29 -29.45 39.85
N HIS A 221 30.96 -30.08 38.73
CA HIS A 221 31.16 -31.52 38.48
C HIS A 221 32.37 -31.81 37.59
N GLU A 222 33.15 -30.80 37.21
CA GLU A 222 34.43 -31.01 36.53
C GLU A 222 35.47 -31.44 37.58
N GLU A 223 35.95 -32.69 37.48
CA GLU A 223 36.98 -33.21 38.38
C GLU A 223 38.27 -32.38 38.20
N PRO A 224 38.86 -31.88 39.29
CA PRO A 224 40.06 -31.05 39.21
C PRO A 224 41.18 -31.85 38.54
N MET A 225 41.75 -31.29 37.47
CA MET A 225 42.87 -31.92 36.77
C MET A 225 43.97 -32.24 37.79
N PRO A 226 44.40 -33.51 37.89
CA PRO A 226 45.52 -33.86 38.75
C PRO A 226 46.74 -33.12 38.23
N LEU A 227 47.33 -32.26 39.06
CA LEU A 227 48.56 -31.57 38.73
C LEU A 227 49.69 -32.61 38.72
N LEU A 228 50.09 -33.03 37.52
CA LEU A 228 51.26 -33.88 37.36
C LEU A 228 52.51 -33.08 37.79
N PRO A 229 53.37 -33.64 38.67
CA PRO A 229 54.59 -32.98 39.07
C PRO A 229 55.52 -32.77 37.85
N PRO A 230 56.37 -31.72 37.84
CA PRO A 230 57.20 -31.35 36.68
C PRO A 230 58.15 -32.45 36.17
N THR A 231 58.34 -33.53 36.92
CA THR A 231 59.18 -34.68 36.59
C THR A 231 58.57 -35.67 35.61
N GLU A 232 57.26 -35.59 35.30
CA GLU A 232 56.58 -36.47 34.33
C GLU A 232 56.12 -35.75 33.06
N VAL A 233 56.43 -34.47 32.91
CA VAL A 233 56.16 -33.74 31.66
C VAL A 233 57.34 -34.02 30.73
N ASP A 234 57.19 -35.03 29.87
CA ASP A 234 58.13 -35.29 28.79
C ASP A 234 58.02 -34.16 27.76
N TYR A 235 58.80 -33.10 27.96
CA TYR A 235 58.98 -32.06 26.96
C TYR A 235 59.71 -32.72 25.78
N VAL A 236 58.95 -33.07 24.74
CA VAL A 236 59.52 -33.34 23.42
C VAL A 236 60.17 -32.04 22.93
N LEU A 237 61.42 -31.83 23.34
CA LEU A 237 62.30 -30.84 22.75
C LEU A 237 62.44 -31.23 21.28
N GLY A 238 61.74 -30.49 20.42
CA GLY A 238 61.90 -30.56 18.97
C GLY A 238 63.39 -30.49 18.65
N ARG A 239 63.93 -31.63 18.20
CA ARG A 239 65.34 -31.83 17.92
C ARG A 239 65.79 -30.77 16.92
N ALA A 240 66.84 -30.05 17.31
CA ALA A 240 67.51 -29.04 16.53
C ALA A 240 67.80 -29.54 15.10
N HIS A 241 67.44 -28.69 14.15
CA HIS A 241 67.82 -28.77 12.76
C HIS A 241 69.27 -28.27 12.61
N GLY A 242 70.10 -29.04 11.92
CA GLY A 242 71.49 -28.74 11.59
C GLY A 242 72.24 -30.07 11.45
N SER A 243 72.95 -30.39 10.38
CA SER A 243 73.51 -29.72 9.22
C SER A 243 73.92 -30.88 8.27
N GLN A 244 74.17 -30.82 6.97
CA GLN A 244 74.88 -29.83 6.15
C GLN A 244 74.94 -30.40 4.71
N ASP A 245 74.97 -29.50 3.73
CA ASP A 245 75.69 -29.59 2.45
C ASP A 245 75.49 -30.78 1.49
N ALA A 246 74.79 -30.50 0.38
CA ALA A 246 75.34 -30.76 -0.94
C ALA A 246 75.04 -29.54 -1.85
N ALA A 247 76.11 -28.96 -2.36
CA ALA A 247 76.16 -27.70 -3.09
C ALA A 247 75.80 -27.81 -4.58
N ARG A 248 75.48 -26.63 -5.15
CA ARG A 248 75.44 -26.25 -6.59
C ARG A 248 74.29 -26.86 -7.40
N ASP A 249 73.59 -26.14 -8.27
CA ASP A 249 73.89 -24.88 -8.96
C ASP A 249 72.56 -24.24 -9.40
N SER A 250 72.50 -22.92 -9.25
CA SER A 250 71.96 -21.84 -10.12
C SER A 250 70.89 -22.11 -11.23
N GLU A 251 70.10 -21.04 -11.47
CA GLU A 251 69.16 -20.76 -12.57
C GLU A 251 67.71 -21.26 -12.44
N GLU A 252 66.66 -20.54 -12.81
CA GLU A 252 66.33 -19.11 -12.92
C GLU A 252 64.82 -19.05 -13.27
N VAL A 253 64.14 -17.97 -12.87
CA VAL A 253 63.00 -17.30 -13.55
C VAL A 253 61.56 -17.90 -13.51
N GLN A 254 60.73 -17.21 -12.71
CA GLN A 254 59.39 -16.64 -12.98
C GLN A 254 58.37 -17.41 -13.84
N SER A 255 57.23 -17.75 -13.23
CA SER A 255 55.92 -17.09 -13.44
C SER A 255 54.90 -17.59 -12.42
#